data_AF-A0A401HRP3-F1
#
_entry.id   AF-A0A401HRP3-F1
#
_cell.length_a   1.000
_cell.length_b   1.000
_cell.length_c   1.000
_cell.angle_alpha   90.00
_cell.angle_beta   90.00
_cell.angle_gamma   90.00
#
_symmetry.space_group_name_H-M   'P 1'
#
loop_
_entity.id
_entity.type
_entity.pdbx_description
1 polymer ?
#
loop_
_entity_poly.entity_id
_entity_poly.type
_entity_poly.pdbx_seq_one_letter_code
_entity_poly.pdbx_strand_id
1 'polypeptide(L)'
;MGKKNYLTSKFKEDTKFASKYEIDVINRLTDLNLQYDDLLLLEKLPGMDYRKRVYIEDDTQIGILEFDLVDLDWKFTPTPYYYQLTGSKRIHLKSIKRRLKGKYLKEEYLEDPGEYLEIAKGSNNFIGVEMGDFIGVGVKKEKGIKLKDLKRKKKNIYIKKIEDYLEKNRERINSLLEYSKDILKKYIEKYKKKGYIINTSFSGGKDSSVSTLLVREIIPDIDVIFIDTGLEYPDTIKYVKRFAKEYDLNLHVVDGNYFWGHLEKEGIPTKDNRWCNSVCKLIPLKNFFMEHYPNKKVLTIDGSRKFESFTRSKLSYTRKSRFIDFQVNLFPILDWNAIDVWSYILLEEILYNPLYDKGFERIGCYLCPAALNSEFLRVRDLYPDLWSRWVNYLRKYYTMEEILRGFWRWRVLPPKMEELKKCLYNCNNNLE
;
A
#
# COMPACT_ATOMS: atom_id res chain seq x y z
N MET A 1 30.40 10.06 -12.78
CA MET A 1 29.10 9.97 -13.49
C MET A 1 28.70 8.50 -13.77
N GLY A 2 28.80 7.61 -12.76
CA GLY A 2 28.54 6.16 -12.94
C GLY A 2 27.87 5.42 -11.76
N LYS A 3 27.46 6.13 -10.68
CA LYS A 3 26.87 5.50 -9.48
C LYS A 3 25.33 5.33 -9.53
N LYS A 4 24.63 5.76 -10.58
CA LYS A 4 23.15 5.81 -10.59
C LYS A 4 22.43 4.51 -10.96
N ASN A 5 23.04 3.62 -11.75
CA ASN A 5 22.31 2.44 -12.28
C ASN A 5 22.00 1.38 -11.21
N TYR A 6 22.77 1.32 -10.12
CA TYR A 6 22.50 0.40 -9.00
C TYR A 6 21.42 0.89 -8.04
N LEU A 7 21.03 2.17 -8.10
CA LEU A 7 20.04 2.74 -7.18
C LEU A 7 18.60 2.60 -7.72
N THR A 8 18.42 2.20 -8.97
CA THR A 8 17.10 2.15 -9.59
C THR A 8 16.46 0.78 -9.40
N SER A 9 15.35 0.73 -8.66
CA SER A 9 14.44 -0.41 -8.67
C SER A 9 13.93 -0.67 -10.08
N LYS A 10 13.75 -1.95 -10.44
CA LYS A 10 13.09 -2.33 -11.71
C LYS A 10 11.62 -1.92 -11.72
N PHE A 11 11.01 -1.80 -10.54
CA PHE A 11 9.63 -1.36 -10.40
C PHE A 11 9.56 0.16 -10.41
N LYS A 12 8.77 0.70 -11.35
CA LYS A 12 8.56 2.14 -11.49
C LYS A 12 7.50 2.67 -10.52
N GLU A 13 6.60 1.80 -10.09
CA GLU A 13 5.57 2.10 -9.09
C GLU A 13 5.98 1.57 -7.71
N ASP A 14 5.30 2.03 -6.65
CA ASP A 14 5.54 1.59 -5.28
C ASP A 14 5.10 0.12 -5.13
N THR A 15 6.06 -0.80 -5.17
CA THR A 15 5.87 -2.26 -5.11
C THR A 15 6.26 -2.75 -3.73
N LYS A 16 5.60 -3.79 -3.21
CA LYS A 16 5.96 -4.41 -1.93
C LYS A 16 5.77 -5.93 -1.97
N PHE A 17 6.30 -6.65 -0.99
CA PHE A 17 5.89 -8.03 -0.74
C PHE A 17 4.42 -8.08 -0.30
N ALA A 18 3.73 -9.16 -0.64
CA ALA A 18 2.43 -9.47 -0.06
C ALA A 18 2.58 -9.70 1.44
N SER A 19 1.68 -9.09 2.21
CA SER A 19 1.50 -9.33 3.64
C SER A 19 0.76 -10.65 3.85
N LYS A 20 0.80 -11.17 5.08
CA LYS A 20 0.04 -12.36 5.48
C LYS A 20 -1.45 -12.25 5.11
N TYR A 21 -2.07 -11.11 5.44
CA TYR A 21 -3.46 -10.86 5.07
C TYR A 21 -3.71 -10.87 3.55
N GLU A 22 -2.84 -10.26 2.74
CA GLU A 22 -3.01 -10.29 1.28
C GLU A 22 -2.80 -11.71 0.72
N ILE A 23 -1.90 -12.51 1.32
CA ILE A 23 -1.71 -13.92 0.96
C ILE A 23 -2.97 -14.73 1.29
N ASP A 24 -3.54 -14.56 2.49
CA ASP A 24 -4.79 -15.22 2.89
C ASP A 24 -5.94 -14.86 1.93
N VAL A 25 -6.05 -13.57 1.54
CA VAL A 25 -7.04 -13.11 0.57
C VAL A 25 -6.82 -13.77 -0.79
N ILE A 26 -5.58 -13.88 -1.28
CA ILE A 26 -5.29 -14.51 -2.58
C ILE A 26 -5.61 -16.00 -2.53
N ASN A 27 -5.22 -16.72 -1.46
CA ASN A 27 -5.55 -18.13 -1.29
C ASN A 27 -7.07 -18.37 -1.23
N ARG A 28 -7.84 -17.44 -0.64
CA ARG A 28 -9.31 -17.52 -0.64
C ARG A 28 -9.92 -17.34 -2.04
N LEU A 29 -9.29 -16.54 -2.89
CA LEU A 29 -9.84 -16.15 -4.20
C LEU A 29 -9.30 -17.01 -5.36
N THR A 30 -8.35 -17.89 -5.10
CA THR A 30 -7.62 -18.60 -6.15
C THR A 30 -7.33 -20.04 -5.75
N ASP A 31 -6.96 -20.87 -6.72
CA ASP A 31 -6.53 -22.25 -6.47
C ASP A 31 -5.04 -22.34 -6.05
N LEU A 32 -4.45 -21.22 -5.65
CA LEU A 32 -3.07 -21.18 -5.15
C LEU A 32 -3.05 -21.59 -3.67
N ASN A 33 -2.00 -22.28 -3.28
CA ASN A 33 -1.73 -22.65 -1.88
C ASN A 33 -0.46 -21.95 -1.38
N LEU A 34 -0.51 -20.63 -1.35
CA LEU A 34 0.64 -19.78 -1.05
C LEU A 34 1.01 -19.84 0.42
N GLN A 35 2.31 -19.83 0.69
CA GLN A 35 2.91 -19.73 2.02
C GLN A 35 3.38 -18.29 2.30
N TYR A 36 3.55 -17.91 3.56
CA TYR A 36 3.96 -16.54 3.92
C TYR A 36 5.39 -16.16 3.53
N ASP A 37 6.23 -17.15 3.23
CA ASP A 37 7.59 -16.97 2.72
C ASP A 37 7.67 -17.02 1.19
N ASP A 38 6.55 -17.20 0.49
CA ASP A 38 6.49 -17.16 -0.97
C ASP A 38 6.65 -15.73 -1.50
N LEU A 39 7.42 -15.61 -2.59
CA LEU A 39 7.65 -14.35 -3.27
C LEU A 39 6.41 -13.93 -4.06
N LEU A 40 5.58 -13.09 -3.44
CA LEU A 40 4.54 -12.34 -4.12
C LEU A 40 4.84 -10.84 -4.07
N LEU A 41 5.02 -10.24 -5.23
CA LEU A 41 5.25 -8.81 -5.39
C LEU A 41 3.95 -8.13 -5.84
N LEU A 42 3.56 -7.10 -5.11
CA LEU A 42 2.35 -6.34 -5.30
C LEU A 42 2.67 -4.93 -5.79
N GLU A 43 2.55 -4.70 -7.10
CA GLU A 43 2.79 -3.40 -7.74
C GLU A 43 1.51 -2.57 -7.75
N LYS A 44 1.56 -1.36 -7.21
CA LYS A 44 0.42 -0.43 -7.14
C LYS A 44 -0.13 -0.09 -8.52
N LEU A 45 -1.47 -0.08 -8.64
CA LEU A 45 -2.18 0.42 -9.82
C LEU A 45 -3.14 1.56 -9.45
N PRO A 46 -3.42 2.46 -10.39
CA PRO A 46 -4.56 3.37 -10.26
C PRO A 46 -5.88 2.59 -10.19
N GLY A 47 -6.70 2.93 -9.20
CA GLY A 47 -8.02 2.31 -8.95
C GLY A 47 -8.93 3.24 -8.15
N MET A 48 -10.14 2.77 -7.84
CA MET A 48 -11.04 3.46 -6.91
C MET A 48 -10.57 3.31 -5.46
N ASP A 49 -10.00 2.15 -5.12
CA ASP A 49 -9.46 1.83 -3.81
C ASP A 49 -8.18 0.97 -3.93
N TYR A 50 -8.05 -0.10 -3.13
CA TYR A 50 -6.96 -1.07 -3.26
C TYR A 50 -6.97 -1.71 -4.65
N ARG A 51 -5.84 -1.64 -5.36
CA ARG A 51 -5.67 -2.31 -6.65
C ARG A 51 -4.20 -2.52 -6.97
N LYS A 52 -3.79 -3.76 -7.19
CA LYS A 52 -2.38 -4.11 -7.43
C LYS A 52 -2.22 -5.23 -8.44
N ARG A 53 -1.17 -5.14 -9.26
CA ARG A 53 -0.71 -6.31 -10.03
C ARG A 53 0.01 -7.26 -9.11
N VAL A 54 -0.28 -8.54 -9.26
CA VAL A 54 0.34 -9.62 -8.50
C VAL A 54 1.36 -10.32 -9.38
N TYR A 55 2.61 -10.35 -8.92
CA TYR A 55 3.75 -10.96 -9.58
C TYR A 55 4.35 -12.06 -8.68
N ILE A 56 4.83 -13.14 -9.28
CA ILE A 56 5.58 -14.20 -8.56
C ILE A 56 7.10 -14.13 -8.81
N GLU A 57 7.51 -13.24 -9.70
CA GLU A 57 8.88 -12.82 -9.99
C GLU A 57 8.82 -11.51 -10.81
N ASP A 58 9.98 -10.88 -11.03
CA ASP A 58 10.12 -9.55 -11.68
C ASP A 58 9.26 -9.34 -12.95
N ASP A 59 9.03 -10.39 -13.75
CA ASP A 59 8.38 -10.30 -15.07
C ASP A 59 7.23 -11.31 -15.28
N THR A 60 6.72 -11.93 -14.21
CA THR A 60 5.62 -12.90 -14.27
C THR A 60 4.43 -12.43 -13.47
N GLN A 61 3.56 -11.65 -14.12
CA GLN A 61 2.29 -11.24 -13.57
C GLN A 61 1.29 -12.40 -13.62
N ILE A 62 0.69 -12.75 -12.49
CA ILE A 62 -0.34 -13.80 -12.37
C ILE A 62 -1.75 -13.22 -12.24
N GLY A 63 -1.89 -11.97 -11.80
CA GLY A 63 -3.22 -11.40 -11.64
C GLY A 63 -3.24 -9.92 -11.32
N ILE A 64 -4.44 -9.45 -11.01
CA ILE A 64 -4.71 -8.18 -10.36
C ILE A 64 -5.57 -8.49 -9.14
N LEU A 65 -5.12 -8.08 -7.96
CA LEU A 65 -5.90 -8.10 -6.73
C LEU A 65 -6.49 -6.71 -6.51
N GLU A 66 -7.79 -6.62 -6.29
CA GLU A 66 -8.47 -5.36 -6.04
C GLU A 66 -9.58 -5.50 -5.01
N PHE A 67 -9.87 -4.42 -4.29
CA PHE A 67 -11.04 -4.33 -3.42
C PHE A 67 -12.15 -3.59 -4.16
N ASP A 68 -13.27 -4.27 -4.37
CA ASP A 68 -14.38 -3.77 -5.16
C ASP A 68 -15.34 -2.95 -4.30
N LEU A 69 -15.53 -1.67 -4.66
CA LEU A 69 -16.40 -0.75 -3.92
C LEU A 69 -17.89 -0.86 -4.30
N VAL A 70 -18.29 -1.77 -5.17
CA VAL A 70 -19.70 -2.14 -5.39
C VAL A 70 -20.06 -3.31 -4.49
N ASP A 71 -19.24 -4.36 -4.49
CA ASP A 71 -19.54 -5.60 -3.75
C ASP A 71 -19.02 -5.59 -2.30
N LEU A 72 -18.12 -4.66 -1.96
CA LEU A 72 -17.37 -4.63 -0.68
C LEU A 72 -16.57 -5.89 -0.40
N ASP A 73 -16.07 -6.55 -1.45
CA ASP A 73 -15.22 -7.72 -1.32
C ASP A 73 -14.02 -7.63 -2.26
N TRP A 74 -13.04 -8.49 -1.96
CA TRP A 74 -11.84 -8.67 -2.75
C TRP A 74 -12.15 -9.44 -4.04
N LYS A 75 -11.52 -9.01 -5.13
CA LYS A 75 -11.57 -9.68 -6.43
C LYS A 75 -10.17 -9.97 -6.92
N PHE A 76 -10.00 -11.16 -7.47
CA PHE A 76 -8.79 -11.54 -8.19
C PHE A 76 -9.10 -11.71 -9.67
N THR A 77 -8.45 -10.90 -10.50
CA THR A 77 -8.54 -11.01 -11.96
C THR A 77 -7.29 -11.71 -12.49
N PRO A 78 -7.36 -12.99 -12.90
CA PRO A 78 -6.20 -13.74 -13.34
C PRO A 78 -5.68 -13.26 -14.70
N THR A 79 -4.38 -13.47 -14.92
CA THR A 79 -3.70 -13.37 -16.22
C THR A 79 -3.40 -14.78 -16.76
N PRO A 80 -2.84 -14.91 -17.98
CA PRO A 80 -2.49 -16.23 -18.51
C PRO A 80 -1.54 -17.06 -17.63
N TYR A 81 -0.57 -16.43 -16.95
CA TYR A 81 0.42 -17.17 -16.16
C TYR A 81 -0.15 -17.72 -14.85
N TYR A 82 -1.25 -17.19 -14.34
CA TYR A 82 -2.01 -17.84 -13.28
C TYR A 82 -2.44 -19.24 -13.71
N TYR A 83 -3.09 -19.35 -14.87
CA TYR A 83 -3.53 -20.65 -15.36
C TYR A 83 -2.38 -21.59 -15.60
N GLN A 84 -1.19 -21.11 -15.99
CA GLN A 84 -0.01 -21.95 -16.13
C GLN A 84 0.51 -22.52 -14.80
N LEU A 85 0.34 -21.78 -13.69
CA LEU A 85 0.73 -22.21 -12.34
C LEU A 85 -0.28 -23.17 -11.71
N THR A 86 -1.55 -23.01 -12.03
CA THR A 86 -2.64 -23.78 -11.40
C THR A 86 -3.03 -25.01 -12.20
N GLY A 87 -3.55 -26.02 -11.50
CA GLY A 87 -4.24 -27.17 -12.09
C GLY A 87 -5.67 -26.89 -12.57
N SER A 88 -6.11 -25.64 -12.60
CA SER A 88 -7.48 -25.28 -13.00
C SER A 88 -7.78 -25.73 -14.44
N LYS A 89 -9.01 -26.20 -14.68
CA LYS A 89 -9.50 -26.59 -16.00
C LYS A 89 -9.33 -25.45 -17.02
N ARG A 90 -9.00 -25.80 -18.25
CA ARG A 90 -8.74 -24.87 -19.36
C ARG A 90 -9.51 -25.31 -20.58
N ILE A 91 -9.75 -24.40 -21.52
CA ILE A 91 -10.31 -24.73 -22.84
C ILE A 91 -9.15 -24.90 -23.82
N HIS A 92 -9.11 -26.03 -24.51
CA HIS A 92 -8.08 -26.31 -25.52
C HIS A 92 -8.52 -25.86 -26.91
N LEU A 93 -7.67 -25.05 -27.55
CA LEU A 93 -7.88 -24.51 -28.88
C LEU A 93 -6.93 -25.13 -29.89
N LYS A 94 -7.47 -25.41 -31.08
CA LYS A 94 -6.69 -25.82 -32.25
C LYS A 94 -5.61 -24.79 -32.56
N SER A 95 -4.46 -25.24 -33.03
CA SER A 95 -3.37 -24.36 -33.46
C SER A 95 -3.78 -23.57 -34.70
N ILE A 96 -4.00 -22.26 -34.54
CA ILE A 96 -4.47 -21.36 -35.61
C ILE A 96 -3.50 -20.19 -35.77
N LYS A 97 -3.15 -19.85 -37.02
CA LYS A 97 -2.25 -18.72 -37.34
C LYS A 97 -2.88 -17.33 -37.15
N ARG A 98 -4.13 -17.25 -36.69
CA ARG A 98 -4.90 -16.00 -36.57
C ARG A 98 -4.74 -15.39 -35.18
N ARG A 99 -4.70 -14.06 -35.10
CA ARG A 99 -4.77 -13.34 -33.83
C ARG A 99 -6.16 -13.53 -33.20
N LEU A 100 -6.21 -14.19 -32.04
CA LEU A 100 -7.45 -14.49 -31.30
C LEU A 100 -7.71 -13.52 -30.14
N LYS A 101 -6.70 -12.81 -29.63
CA LYS A 101 -6.88 -11.85 -28.53
C LYS A 101 -7.98 -10.84 -28.85
N GLY A 102 -8.99 -10.76 -27.99
CA GLY A 102 -10.16 -9.90 -28.12
C GLY A 102 -11.35 -10.53 -28.85
N LYS A 103 -11.25 -11.77 -29.36
CA LYS A 103 -12.34 -12.46 -30.08
C LYS A 103 -13.12 -13.40 -29.17
N TYR A 104 -14.37 -13.66 -29.55
CA TYR A 104 -15.15 -14.74 -28.96
C TYR A 104 -14.63 -16.09 -29.45
N LEU A 105 -14.59 -17.07 -28.56
CA LEU A 105 -14.27 -18.45 -28.92
C LEU A 105 -15.44 -19.01 -29.72
N LYS A 106 -15.13 -19.49 -30.93
CA LYS A 106 -16.07 -20.18 -31.80
C LYS A 106 -15.80 -21.67 -31.73
N GLU A 107 -16.82 -22.47 -31.99
CA GLU A 107 -16.73 -23.93 -32.03
C GLU A 107 -15.64 -24.43 -32.99
N GLU A 108 -15.44 -23.74 -34.13
CA GLU A 108 -14.38 -24.05 -35.10
C GLU A 108 -12.96 -23.98 -34.52
N TYR A 109 -12.77 -23.25 -33.40
CA TYR A 109 -11.48 -23.11 -32.71
C TYR A 109 -11.23 -24.18 -31.65
N LEU A 110 -12.27 -24.87 -31.20
CA LEU A 110 -12.19 -25.80 -30.08
C LEU A 110 -11.61 -27.14 -30.52
N GLU A 111 -10.73 -27.71 -29.69
CA GLU A 111 -10.34 -29.12 -29.82
C GLU A 111 -11.48 -30.04 -29.39
N ASP A 112 -12.14 -29.69 -28.27
CA ASP A 112 -13.33 -30.38 -27.76
C ASP A 112 -14.46 -29.40 -27.39
N PRO A 113 -15.58 -29.38 -28.12
CA PRO A 113 -16.77 -28.60 -27.77
C PRO A 113 -17.42 -28.99 -26.42
N GLY A 114 -17.26 -30.24 -25.97
CA GLY A 114 -17.78 -30.72 -24.69
C GLY A 114 -17.11 -30.03 -23.49
N GLU A 115 -15.78 -29.92 -23.51
CA GLU A 115 -14.99 -29.16 -22.53
C GLU A 115 -15.45 -27.71 -22.41
N TYR A 116 -15.74 -27.06 -23.55
CA TYR A 116 -16.28 -25.69 -23.56
C TYR A 116 -17.63 -25.62 -22.84
N LEU A 117 -18.56 -26.54 -23.12
CA LEU A 117 -19.89 -26.53 -22.51
C LEU A 117 -19.84 -26.77 -21.00
N GLU A 118 -18.98 -27.69 -20.54
CA GLU A 118 -18.80 -27.96 -19.12
C GLU A 118 -18.25 -26.73 -18.39
N ILE A 119 -17.16 -26.15 -18.90
CA ILE A 119 -16.52 -24.99 -18.28
C ILE A 119 -17.42 -23.75 -18.37
N ALA A 120 -18.16 -23.58 -19.46
CA ALA A 120 -19.10 -22.47 -19.63
C ALA A 120 -20.30 -22.56 -18.68
N LYS A 121 -20.68 -23.74 -18.18
CA LYS A 121 -21.70 -23.90 -17.14
C LYS A 121 -21.19 -23.52 -15.74
N GLY A 122 -19.87 -23.49 -15.53
CA GLY A 122 -19.27 -23.09 -14.27
C GLY A 122 -19.62 -21.65 -13.86
N SER A 123 -19.52 -21.40 -12.54
CA SER A 123 -19.72 -20.07 -11.93
C SER A 123 -18.53 -19.12 -12.13
N ASN A 124 -17.36 -19.64 -12.51
CA ASN A 124 -16.17 -18.83 -12.71
C ASN A 124 -16.27 -17.90 -13.92
N ASN A 125 -16.08 -16.60 -13.69
CA ASN A 125 -16.11 -15.58 -14.73
C ASN A 125 -14.85 -15.56 -15.60
N PHE A 126 -13.74 -16.07 -15.09
CA PHE A 126 -12.47 -16.19 -15.80
C PHE A 126 -12.15 -17.66 -16.04
N ILE A 127 -11.64 -17.96 -17.23
CA ILE A 127 -11.43 -19.32 -17.70
C ILE A 127 -10.04 -19.42 -18.33
N GLY A 128 -9.29 -20.49 -18.04
CA GLY A 128 -8.01 -20.76 -18.68
C GLY A 128 -8.19 -21.16 -20.13
N VAL A 129 -7.26 -20.76 -21.00
CA VAL A 129 -7.29 -21.14 -22.42
C VAL A 129 -5.90 -21.61 -22.83
N GLU A 130 -5.82 -22.74 -23.53
CA GLU A 130 -4.56 -23.31 -24.00
C GLU A 130 -4.58 -23.47 -25.52
N MET A 131 -3.47 -23.12 -26.18
CA MET A 131 -3.34 -23.24 -27.63
C MET A 131 -1.88 -23.55 -27.98
N GLY A 132 -1.52 -24.82 -28.03
CA GLY A 132 -0.13 -25.28 -28.22
C GLY A 132 0.82 -24.67 -27.18
N ASP A 133 1.81 -23.90 -27.64
CA ASP A 133 2.80 -23.20 -26.81
C ASP A 133 2.27 -21.94 -26.09
N PHE A 134 0.97 -21.65 -26.23
CA PHE A 134 0.35 -20.46 -25.66
C PHE A 134 -0.60 -20.83 -24.51
N ILE A 135 -0.63 -19.96 -23.52
CA ILE A 135 -1.57 -19.96 -22.40
C ILE A 135 -2.31 -18.63 -22.39
N GLY A 136 -3.58 -18.65 -22.03
CA GLY A 136 -4.49 -17.51 -22.15
C GLY A 136 -5.53 -17.47 -21.04
N VAL A 137 -6.28 -16.38 -21.03
CA VAL A 137 -7.45 -16.19 -20.16
C VAL A 137 -8.64 -15.72 -20.99
N GLY A 138 -9.73 -16.46 -20.88
CA GLY A 138 -11.06 -16.10 -21.36
C GLY A 138 -11.88 -15.42 -20.26
N VAL A 139 -12.84 -14.61 -20.68
CA VAL A 139 -13.85 -13.98 -19.80
C VAL A 139 -15.23 -14.39 -20.28
N LYS A 140 -16.05 -14.93 -19.38
CA LYS A 140 -17.44 -15.25 -19.63
C LYS A 140 -18.24 -13.95 -19.80
N LYS A 141 -19.00 -13.87 -20.90
CA LYS A 141 -19.93 -12.78 -21.23
C LYS A 141 -21.25 -13.41 -21.71
N GLU A 142 -22.29 -12.59 -21.84
CA GLU A 142 -23.61 -13.04 -22.31
C GLU A 142 -23.53 -13.79 -23.65
N LYS A 143 -22.68 -13.32 -24.58
CA LYS A 143 -22.49 -13.92 -25.91
C LYS A 143 -21.56 -15.14 -25.93
N GLY A 144 -21.09 -15.60 -24.78
CA GLY A 144 -20.11 -16.68 -24.65
C GLY A 144 -18.74 -16.21 -24.14
N ILE A 145 -17.69 -17.00 -24.37
CA ILE A 145 -16.37 -16.74 -23.81
C ILE A 145 -15.54 -15.87 -24.76
N LYS A 146 -15.07 -14.72 -24.26
CA LYS A 146 -14.17 -13.81 -25.00
C LYS A 146 -12.73 -13.99 -24.54
N LEU A 147 -11.82 -14.28 -25.45
CA LEU A 147 -10.39 -14.38 -25.15
C LEU A 147 -9.83 -13.00 -24.80
N LYS A 148 -9.47 -12.78 -23.54
CA LYS A 148 -8.97 -11.50 -23.02
C LYS A 148 -7.48 -11.33 -23.28
N ASP A 149 -6.69 -12.37 -23.03
CA ASP A 149 -5.25 -12.35 -23.26
C ASP A 149 -4.71 -13.73 -23.62
N LEU A 150 -3.59 -13.75 -24.33
CA LEU A 150 -2.89 -14.96 -24.76
C LEU A 150 -1.39 -14.66 -24.82
N LYS A 151 -0.58 -15.46 -24.13
CA LYS A 151 0.87 -15.29 -24.01
C LYS A 151 1.57 -16.62 -24.27
N ARG A 152 2.83 -16.56 -24.68
CA ARG A 152 3.66 -17.77 -24.79
C ARG A 152 3.94 -18.32 -23.39
N LYS A 153 3.84 -19.64 -23.22
CA LYS A 153 4.18 -20.31 -21.97
C LYS A 153 5.62 -20.02 -21.57
N LYS A 154 5.87 -19.80 -20.27
CA LYS A 154 7.24 -19.71 -19.73
C LYS A 154 7.77 -21.11 -19.42
N LYS A 155 9.06 -21.35 -19.63
CA LYS A 155 9.73 -22.56 -19.12
C LYS A 155 9.94 -22.40 -17.62
N ASN A 156 9.69 -23.45 -16.83
CA ASN A 156 9.95 -23.50 -15.38
C ASN A 156 9.29 -22.34 -14.59
N ILE A 157 7.97 -22.24 -14.67
CA ILE A 157 7.20 -21.29 -13.86
C ILE A 157 6.90 -21.91 -12.49
N TYR A 158 7.38 -21.29 -11.42
CA TYR A 158 7.08 -21.67 -10.04
C TYR A 158 7.24 -20.46 -9.14
N ILE A 159 6.68 -20.54 -7.94
CA ILE A 159 6.73 -19.47 -6.96
C ILE A 159 8.04 -19.60 -6.18
N LYS A 160 8.87 -18.55 -6.24
CA LYS A 160 10.16 -18.49 -5.53
C LYS A 160 9.95 -18.07 -4.08
N LYS A 161 11.01 -18.07 -3.26
CA LYS A 161 10.95 -17.58 -1.89
C LYS A 161 11.37 -16.12 -1.78
N ILE A 162 10.87 -15.45 -0.75
CA ILE A 162 11.29 -14.07 -0.42
C ILE A 162 12.81 -14.02 -0.20
N GLU A 163 13.37 -15.01 0.48
CA GLU A 163 14.81 -15.15 0.72
C GLU A 163 15.64 -15.05 -0.58
N ASP A 164 15.21 -15.74 -1.65
CA ASP A 164 15.88 -15.70 -2.95
C ASP A 164 15.90 -14.27 -3.54
N TYR A 165 14.82 -13.52 -3.33
CA TYR A 165 14.74 -12.12 -3.76
C TYR A 165 15.68 -11.25 -2.94
N LEU A 166 15.72 -11.43 -1.62
CA LEU A 166 16.56 -10.66 -0.70
C LEU A 166 18.04 -10.88 -1.04
N GLU A 167 18.47 -12.13 -1.19
CA GLU A 167 19.86 -12.45 -1.51
C GLU A 167 20.29 -11.87 -2.85
N LYS A 168 19.46 -12.02 -3.88
CA LYS A 168 19.70 -11.43 -5.21
C LYS A 168 19.83 -9.90 -5.19
N ASN A 169 19.17 -9.23 -4.23
CA ASN A 169 19.14 -7.77 -4.15
C ASN A 169 20.03 -7.19 -3.04
N ARG A 170 20.75 -8.00 -2.26
CA ARG A 170 21.52 -7.57 -1.08
C ARG A 170 22.49 -6.42 -1.38
N GLU A 171 23.33 -6.56 -2.41
CA GLU A 171 24.29 -5.52 -2.81
C GLU A 171 23.61 -4.19 -3.19
N ARG A 172 22.43 -4.28 -3.81
CA ARG A 172 21.63 -3.12 -4.20
C ARG A 172 21.08 -2.40 -2.98
N ILE A 173 20.56 -3.15 -2.01
CA ILE A 173 20.06 -2.61 -0.74
C ILE A 173 21.21 -1.96 0.05
N ASN A 174 22.39 -2.60 0.11
CA ASN A 174 23.58 -2.02 0.74
C ASN A 174 24.01 -0.71 0.05
N SER A 175 23.91 -0.65 -1.28
CA SER A 175 24.21 0.59 -2.03
C SER A 175 23.22 1.73 -1.71
N LEU A 176 21.93 1.40 -1.53
CA LEU A 176 20.92 2.37 -1.10
C LEU A 176 21.17 2.85 0.34
N LEU A 177 21.55 1.92 1.23
CA LEU A 177 21.89 2.18 2.62
C LEU A 177 23.05 3.18 2.72
N GLU A 178 24.18 2.89 2.06
CA GLU A 178 25.35 3.77 2.07
C GLU A 178 25.02 5.16 1.50
N TYR A 179 24.24 5.21 0.41
CA TYR A 179 23.80 6.48 -0.15
C TYR A 179 22.93 7.30 0.82
N SER A 180 22.00 6.66 1.53
CA SER A 180 21.19 7.30 2.57
C SER A 180 22.03 7.79 3.75
N LYS A 181 23.04 7.03 4.17
CA LYS A 181 23.99 7.43 5.22
C LYS A 181 24.84 8.63 4.79
N ASP A 182 25.30 8.67 3.54
CA ASP A 182 26.02 9.82 2.97
C ASP A 182 25.15 11.10 2.96
N ILE A 183 23.87 10.96 2.58
CA ILE A 183 22.90 12.06 2.64
C ILE A 183 22.73 12.55 4.08
N LEU A 184 22.49 11.63 5.03
CA LEU A 184 22.35 11.98 6.44
C LEU A 184 23.58 12.74 6.95
N LYS A 185 24.79 12.16 6.82
CA LYS A 185 26.05 12.79 7.26
C LYS A 185 26.20 14.20 6.69
N LYS A 186 26.07 14.34 5.36
CA LYS A 186 26.21 15.63 4.65
C LYS A 186 25.25 16.70 5.19
N TYR A 187 23.97 16.37 5.34
CA TYR A 187 22.97 17.36 5.76
C TYR A 187 23.03 17.62 7.26
N ILE A 188 23.23 16.59 8.09
CA ILE A 188 23.43 16.72 9.54
C ILE A 188 24.59 17.68 9.82
N GLU A 189 25.77 17.47 9.21
CA GLU A 189 26.92 18.37 9.39
C GLU A 189 26.61 19.81 8.96
N LYS A 190 25.95 19.97 7.80
CA LYS A 190 25.56 21.30 7.29
C LYS A 190 24.66 22.05 8.26
N TYR A 191 23.69 21.37 8.88
CA TYR A 191 22.73 22.00 9.77
C TYR A 191 23.25 22.15 11.20
N LYS A 192 24.09 21.21 11.69
CA LYS A 192 24.86 21.39 12.94
C LYS A 192 25.72 22.65 12.90
N LYS A 193 26.46 22.89 11.81
CA LYS A 193 27.25 24.12 11.60
C LYS A 193 26.41 25.41 11.62
N LYS A 194 25.10 25.31 11.36
CA LYS A 194 24.14 26.42 11.42
C LYS A 194 23.42 26.54 12.77
N GLY A 195 23.80 25.74 13.77
CA GLY A 195 23.20 25.73 15.10
C GLY A 195 21.79 25.12 15.16
N TYR A 196 21.42 24.26 14.20
CA TYR A 196 20.13 23.57 14.24
C TYR A 196 20.20 22.39 15.23
N ILE A 197 19.11 22.18 15.97
CA ILE A 197 18.85 20.93 16.68
C ILE A 197 18.37 19.89 15.66
N ILE A 198 18.73 18.63 15.89
CA ILE A 198 18.43 17.53 14.99
C ILE A 198 17.61 16.52 15.75
N ASN A 199 16.42 16.20 15.21
CA ASN A 199 15.53 15.17 15.74
C ASN A 199 14.99 14.31 14.61
N THR A 200 14.30 13.22 14.94
CA THR A 200 13.63 12.36 13.97
C THR A 200 12.16 12.22 14.30
N SER A 201 11.32 12.22 13.26
CA SER A 201 9.88 11.99 13.37
C SER A 201 9.58 10.51 13.16
N PHE A 202 9.01 9.87 14.18
CA PHE A 202 8.64 8.47 14.19
C PHE A 202 7.12 8.33 14.24
N SER A 203 6.52 7.67 13.24
CA SER A 203 5.05 7.50 13.17
C SER A 203 4.57 6.10 13.55
N GLY A 204 5.50 5.18 13.85
CA GLY A 204 5.20 3.76 14.00
C GLY A 204 5.00 3.01 12.67
N GLY A 205 5.32 3.63 11.53
CA GLY A 205 5.29 2.98 10.21
C GLY A 205 6.67 2.48 9.76
N LYS A 206 6.70 1.63 8.73
CA LYS A 206 7.92 1.02 8.17
C LYS A 206 8.96 2.06 7.76
N ASP A 207 8.54 3.13 7.08
CA ASP A 207 9.44 4.12 6.49
C ASP A 207 10.09 4.98 7.59
N SER A 208 9.31 5.37 8.60
CA SER A 208 9.85 6.09 9.75
C SER A 208 10.74 5.20 10.61
N SER A 209 10.42 3.91 10.74
CA SER A 209 11.25 2.96 11.51
C SER A 209 12.65 2.86 10.90
N VAL A 210 12.74 2.63 9.60
CA VAL A 210 14.03 2.63 8.87
C VAL A 210 14.74 3.97 9.02
N SER A 211 14.06 5.09 8.74
CA SER A 211 14.66 6.42 8.81
C SER A 211 15.23 6.75 10.20
N THR A 212 14.51 6.37 11.27
CA THR A 212 14.94 6.54 12.67
C THR A 212 16.18 5.71 12.98
N LEU A 213 16.21 4.43 12.59
CA LEU A 213 17.39 3.58 12.83
C LEU A 213 18.63 4.08 12.08
N LEU A 214 18.48 4.51 10.82
CA LEU A 214 19.59 5.05 10.03
C LEU A 214 20.21 6.29 10.66
N VAL A 215 19.40 7.21 11.18
CA VAL A 215 19.94 8.40 11.83
C VAL A 215 20.50 8.11 13.23
N ARG A 216 19.94 7.13 13.96
CA ARG A 216 20.46 6.68 15.24
C ARG A 216 21.89 6.16 15.14
N GLU A 217 22.25 5.47 14.06
CA GLU A 217 23.64 5.04 13.82
C GLU A 217 24.64 6.21 13.75
N ILE A 218 24.16 7.42 13.40
CA ILE A 218 24.99 8.63 13.26
C ILE A 218 24.89 9.51 14.51
N ILE A 219 23.72 9.54 15.16
CA ILE A 219 23.43 10.28 16.39
C ILE A 219 22.73 9.30 17.34
N PRO A 220 23.48 8.55 18.18
CA PRO A 220 22.92 7.50 19.02
C PRO A 220 21.80 7.97 19.97
N ASP A 221 21.95 9.16 20.55
CA ASP A 221 20.98 9.77 21.48
C ASP A 221 20.11 10.84 20.79
N ILE A 222 19.68 10.58 19.55
CA ILE A 222 18.79 11.50 18.84
C ILE A 222 17.39 11.52 19.46
N ASP A 223 16.82 12.71 19.63
CA ASP A 223 15.42 12.85 20.01
C ASP A 223 14.50 12.24 18.95
N VAL A 224 13.77 11.19 19.33
CA VAL A 224 12.78 10.49 18.50
C VAL A 224 11.40 10.97 18.90
N ILE A 225 10.66 11.60 17.98
CA ILE A 225 9.40 12.26 18.29
C ILE A 225 8.24 11.45 17.70
N PHE A 226 7.36 10.97 18.57
CA PHE A 226 6.09 10.37 18.20
C PHE A 226 4.95 11.29 18.64
N ILE A 227 4.01 11.56 17.74
CA ILE A 227 2.82 12.37 18.05
C ILE A 227 1.65 11.42 18.23
N ASP A 228 1.14 11.32 19.45
CA ASP A 228 -0.04 10.55 19.79
C ASP A 228 -1.28 11.43 19.56
N THR A 229 -2.02 11.18 18.49
CA THR A 229 -3.22 11.96 18.16
C THR A 229 -4.47 11.49 18.91
N GLY A 230 -4.36 10.44 19.74
CA GLY A 230 -5.50 9.72 20.31
C GLY A 230 -6.33 8.96 19.26
N LEU A 231 -5.84 8.86 18.03
CA LEU A 231 -6.52 8.20 16.91
C LEU A 231 -5.71 7.02 16.34
N GLU A 232 -4.60 6.69 16.97
CA GLU A 232 -3.74 5.57 16.62
C GLU A 232 -4.40 4.26 17.01
N TYR A 233 -4.05 3.21 16.29
CA TYR A 233 -4.46 1.86 16.67
C TYR A 233 -3.77 1.44 17.98
N PRO A 234 -4.44 0.67 18.86
CA PRO A 234 -3.82 0.13 20.07
C PRO A 234 -2.54 -0.65 19.79
N ASP A 235 -2.51 -1.41 18.69
CA ASP A 235 -1.33 -2.13 18.21
C ASP A 235 -0.17 -1.18 17.85
N THR A 236 -0.46 -0.03 17.26
CA THR A 236 0.56 0.99 16.94
C THR A 236 1.16 1.57 18.20
N ILE A 237 0.34 1.90 19.21
CA ILE A 237 0.85 2.41 20.50
C ILE A 237 1.75 1.38 21.18
N LYS A 238 1.32 0.10 21.21
CA LYS A 238 2.14 -1.00 21.74
C LYS A 238 3.44 -1.16 20.95
N TYR A 239 3.37 -1.12 19.62
CA TYR A 239 4.52 -1.21 18.74
C TYR A 239 5.52 -0.08 18.98
N VAL A 240 5.07 1.17 19.04
CA VAL A 240 5.94 2.35 19.24
C VAL A 240 6.73 2.22 20.55
N LYS A 241 6.05 1.84 21.64
CA LYS A 241 6.70 1.61 22.95
C LYS A 241 7.71 0.47 22.89
N ARG A 242 7.34 -0.65 22.26
CA ARG A 242 8.24 -1.80 22.10
C ARG A 242 9.46 -1.44 21.26
N PHE A 243 9.25 -0.81 20.11
CA PHE A 243 10.31 -0.38 19.19
C PHE A 243 11.29 0.56 19.87
N ALA A 244 10.80 1.56 20.60
CA ALA A 244 11.66 2.47 21.35
C ALA A 244 12.48 1.76 22.44
N LYS A 245 11.90 0.78 23.13
CA LYS A 245 12.62 -0.04 24.11
C LYS A 245 13.67 -0.95 23.46
N GLU A 246 13.29 -1.63 22.38
CA GLU A 246 14.12 -2.63 21.69
C GLU A 246 15.36 -1.99 21.06
N TYR A 247 15.23 -0.78 20.53
CA TYR A 247 16.32 -0.04 19.91
C TYR A 247 16.90 1.06 20.80
N ASP A 248 16.56 1.10 22.09
CA ASP A 248 17.05 2.09 23.06
C ASP A 248 17.00 3.53 22.49
N LEU A 249 15.78 3.99 22.21
CA LEU A 249 15.49 5.29 21.62
C LEU A 249 15.09 6.31 22.68
N ASN A 250 15.64 7.51 22.59
CA ASN A 250 15.18 8.69 23.33
C ASN A 250 13.83 9.17 22.77
N LEU A 251 12.75 8.47 23.14
CA LEU A 251 11.40 8.70 22.63
C LEU A 251 10.67 9.80 23.42
N HIS A 252 10.30 10.87 22.72
CA HIS A 252 9.36 11.89 23.17
C HIS A 252 7.97 11.63 22.61
N VAL A 253 6.98 11.51 23.49
CA VAL A 253 5.57 11.37 23.11
C VAL A 253 4.89 12.73 23.24
N VAL A 254 4.49 13.31 22.11
CA VAL A 254 3.77 14.58 22.04
C VAL A 254 2.27 14.30 22.03
N ASP A 255 1.55 14.85 23.00
CA ASP A 255 0.09 14.73 23.06
C ASP A 255 -0.60 15.62 22.02
N GLY A 256 -1.29 14.98 21.09
CA GLY A 256 -2.09 15.57 20.03
C GLY A 256 -3.57 15.19 20.10
N ASN A 257 -4.06 14.68 21.22
CA ASN A 257 -5.42 14.15 21.41
C ASN A 257 -6.50 15.24 21.47
N TYR A 258 -6.63 16.00 20.37
CA TYR A 258 -7.55 17.14 20.26
C TYR A 258 -8.70 16.89 19.28
N PHE A 259 -8.74 15.74 18.61
CA PHE A 259 -9.66 15.49 17.51
C PHE A 259 -11.13 15.60 17.94
N TRP A 260 -11.52 14.85 18.97
CA TRP A 260 -12.92 14.78 19.38
C TRP A 260 -13.46 16.10 19.91
N GLY A 261 -12.63 16.92 20.57
CA GLY A 261 -13.01 18.25 21.04
C GLY A 261 -13.19 19.29 19.92
N HIS A 262 -12.62 19.04 18.74
CA HIS A 262 -12.75 19.95 17.59
C HIS A 262 -13.75 19.46 16.54
N LEU A 263 -14.17 18.19 16.61
CA LEU A 263 -14.97 17.55 15.57
C LEU A 263 -16.30 18.26 15.28
N GLU A 264 -17.00 18.76 16.31
CA GLU A 264 -18.27 19.48 16.10
C GLU A 264 -18.07 20.83 15.41
N LYS A 265 -16.98 21.54 15.73
CA LYS A 265 -16.66 22.84 15.14
C LYS A 265 -16.13 22.72 13.71
N GLU A 266 -15.22 21.77 13.49
CA GLU A 266 -14.49 21.63 12.23
C GLU A 266 -15.21 20.70 11.22
N GLY A 267 -16.14 19.88 11.72
CA GLY A 267 -16.87 18.88 10.93
C GLY A 267 -16.02 17.64 10.58
N ILE A 268 -16.62 16.75 9.80
CA ILE A 268 -15.99 15.50 9.35
C ILE A 268 -14.74 15.84 8.50
N PRO A 269 -13.54 15.35 8.88
CA PRO A 269 -12.36 15.56 8.05
C PRO A 269 -12.51 14.81 6.73
N THR A 270 -12.16 15.47 5.63
CA THR A 270 -12.21 14.90 4.28
C THR A 270 -10.81 14.83 3.67
N LYS A 271 -10.65 14.19 2.51
CA LYS A 271 -9.36 14.13 1.78
C LYS A 271 -8.87 15.53 1.40
N ASP A 272 -9.81 16.42 1.08
CA ASP A 272 -9.60 17.80 0.69
C ASP A 272 -9.49 18.77 1.89
N ASN A 273 -10.09 18.45 3.03
CA ASN A 273 -9.98 19.25 4.26
C ASN A 273 -9.58 18.40 5.47
N ARG A 274 -8.26 18.21 5.63
CA ARG A 274 -7.66 17.43 6.74
C ARG A 274 -7.24 18.35 7.90
N TRP A 275 -8.20 19.08 8.46
CA TRP A 275 -7.97 19.99 9.60
C TRP A 275 -7.27 19.29 10.78
N CYS A 276 -7.54 18.00 10.98
CA CYS A 276 -6.93 17.17 12.02
C CYS A 276 -5.39 17.09 11.91
N ASN A 277 -4.80 17.30 10.73
CA ASN A 277 -3.35 17.36 10.61
C ASN A 277 -2.79 18.62 11.30
N SER A 278 -3.45 19.76 11.14
CA SER A 278 -3.02 21.00 11.79
C SER A 278 -3.24 20.91 13.30
N VAL A 279 -4.46 20.55 13.72
CA VAL A 279 -4.89 20.55 15.12
C VAL A 279 -4.20 19.46 15.93
N CYS A 280 -4.14 18.23 15.42
CA CYS A 280 -3.67 17.08 16.20
C CYS A 280 -2.18 16.78 15.97
N LYS A 281 -1.52 17.37 14.96
CA LYS A 281 -0.09 17.08 14.69
C LYS A 281 0.79 18.31 14.67
N LEU A 282 0.50 19.28 13.81
CA LEU A 282 1.42 20.37 13.57
C LEU A 282 1.46 21.40 14.71
N ILE A 283 0.31 21.72 15.32
CA ILE A 283 0.24 22.62 16.48
C ILE A 283 0.94 21.98 17.71
N PRO A 284 0.61 20.73 18.12
CA PRO A 284 1.31 20.07 19.21
C PRO A 284 2.82 19.97 18.99
N LEU A 285 3.25 19.58 17.79
CA LEU A 285 4.67 19.51 17.45
C LEU A 285 5.37 20.88 17.52
N LYS A 286 4.70 21.95 17.07
CA LYS A 286 5.24 23.31 17.17
C LYS A 286 5.44 23.71 18.62
N ASN A 287 4.45 23.46 19.48
CA ASN A 287 4.52 23.76 20.91
C ASN A 287 5.66 22.98 21.58
N PHE A 288 5.75 21.68 21.29
CA PHE A 288 6.86 20.84 21.77
C PHE A 288 8.22 21.42 21.36
N PHE A 289 8.41 21.83 20.10
CA PHE A 289 9.68 22.44 19.70
C PHE A 289 9.97 23.77 20.39
N MET A 290 8.97 24.61 20.61
CA MET A 290 9.15 25.91 21.28
C MET A 290 9.56 25.72 22.75
N GLU A 291 9.04 24.70 23.41
CA GLU A 291 9.34 24.35 24.80
C GLU A 291 10.69 23.62 24.93
N HIS A 292 10.90 22.55 24.15
CA HIS A 292 12.09 21.70 24.26
C HIS A 292 13.33 22.27 23.57
N TYR A 293 13.16 23.08 22.51
CA TYR A 293 14.27 23.67 21.74
C TYR A 293 14.16 25.19 21.66
N PRO A 294 14.13 25.90 22.80
CA PRO A 294 13.85 27.33 22.84
C PRO A 294 14.89 28.12 22.03
N ASN A 295 14.40 29.02 21.17
CA ASN A 295 15.22 29.86 20.29
C ASN A 295 16.13 29.09 19.32
N LYS A 296 15.80 27.83 19.00
CA LYS A 296 16.55 27.01 18.03
C LYS A 296 15.74 26.77 16.77
N LYS A 297 16.46 26.57 15.66
CA LYS A 297 15.91 25.99 14.43
C LYS A 297 16.06 24.48 14.48
N VAL A 298 15.16 23.77 13.82
CA VAL A 298 15.08 22.32 13.89
C VAL A 298 15.26 21.69 12.51
N LEU A 299 16.10 20.68 12.43
CA LEU A 299 16.17 19.73 11.32
C LEU A 299 15.51 18.43 11.75
N THR A 300 14.35 18.12 11.18
CA THR A 300 13.63 16.87 11.45
C THR A 300 13.89 15.86 10.34
N ILE A 301 14.48 14.71 10.69
CA ILE A 301 14.57 13.55 9.81
C ILE A 301 13.18 12.92 9.68
N ASP A 302 12.73 12.69 8.45
CA ASP A 302 11.39 12.19 8.11
C ASP A 302 11.49 11.08 7.06
N GLY A 303 10.68 10.03 7.20
CA GLY A 303 10.69 8.84 6.32
C GLY A 303 9.98 8.99 4.96
N SER A 304 9.62 10.20 4.52
CA SER A 304 8.88 10.39 3.26
C SER A 304 9.69 9.97 2.03
N ARG A 305 9.01 9.35 1.05
CA ARG A 305 9.58 8.85 -0.21
C ARG A 305 8.86 9.42 -1.43
N LYS A 306 9.55 9.48 -2.57
CA LYS A 306 8.98 9.97 -3.84
C LYS A 306 7.81 9.13 -4.35
N PHE A 307 7.86 7.82 -4.13
CA PHE A 307 6.92 6.84 -4.68
C PHE A 307 5.58 6.77 -3.94
N GLU A 308 5.43 7.45 -2.80
CA GLU A 308 4.18 7.38 -2.01
C GLU A 308 3.01 8.13 -2.66
N SER A 309 3.27 9.26 -3.33
CA SER A 309 2.23 10.05 -4.01
C SER A 309 2.80 11.01 -5.07
N PHE A 310 1.93 11.47 -5.99
CA PHE A 310 2.30 12.47 -7.00
C PHE A 310 2.82 13.78 -6.41
N THR A 311 2.32 14.21 -5.25
CA THR A 311 2.85 15.40 -4.57
C THR A 311 4.26 15.17 -4.04
N ARG A 312 4.56 13.96 -3.57
CA ARG A 312 5.86 13.59 -3.01
C ARG A 312 6.93 13.33 -4.07
N SER A 313 6.56 12.99 -5.31
CA SER A 313 7.52 12.78 -6.41
C SER A 313 8.37 14.02 -6.72
N LYS A 314 7.88 15.22 -6.37
CA LYS A 314 8.56 16.51 -6.55
C LYS A 314 9.45 16.92 -5.37
N LEU A 315 9.55 16.09 -4.32
CA LEU A 315 10.36 16.41 -3.15
C LEU A 315 11.85 16.41 -3.50
N SER A 316 12.55 17.36 -2.90
CA SER A 316 14.00 17.36 -2.75
C SER A 316 14.37 16.78 -1.39
N TYR A 317 15.63 16.37 -1.20
CA TYR A 317 16.15 15.82 0.05
C TYR A 317 15.88 16.67 1.29
N THR A 318 15.73 17.98 1.12
CA THR A 318 15.30 18.88 2.20
C THR A 318 14.13 19.74 1.79
N ARG A 319 13.25 20.05 2.74
CA ARG A 319 12.12 20.96 2.54
C ARG A 319 11.91 21.81 3.79
N LYS A 320 11.81 23.15 3.63
CA LYS A 320 11.33 24.02 4.72
C LYS A 320 9.85 23.71 5.01
N SER A 321 9.50 23.57 6.27
CA SER A 321 8.10 23.39 6.66
C SER A 321 7.31 24.64 6.31
N ARG A 322 6.07 24.46 5.84
CA ARG A 322 5.15 25.57 5.54
C ARG A 322 4.37 26.03 6.77
N PHE A 323 4.36 25.21 7.84
CA PHE A 323 3.58 25.46 9.04
C PHE A 323 4.46 25.88 10.23
N ILE A 324 5.64 25.26 10.36
CA ILE A 324 6.63 25.57 11.39
C ILE A 324 7.81 26.26 10.69
N ASP A 325 7.84 27.58 10.74
CA ASP A 325 8.77 28.46 10.03
C ASP A 325 10.26 28.24 10.38
N PHE A 326 10.53 27.74 11.59
CA PHE A 326 11.88 27.38 12.05
C PHE A 326 12.25 25.90 11.85
N GLN A 327 11.44 25.12 11.12
CA GLN A 327 11.68 23.70 10.84
C GLN A 327 12.09 23.45 9.38
N VAL A 328 13.08 22.56 9.20
CA VAL A 328 13.43 21.92 7.93
C VAL A 328 13.28 20.42 8.07
N ASN A 329 12.69 19.75 7.08
CA ASN A 329 12.67 18.29 7.01
C ASN A 329 13.81 17.78 6.12
N LEU A 330 14.42 16.65 6.50
CA LEU A 330 15.39 15.87 5.71
C LEU A 330 14.80 14.48 5.44
N PHE A 331 14.89 14.01 4.19
CA PHE A 331 14.31 12.74 3.74
C PHE A 331 15.42 11.76 3.29
N PRO A 332 16.01 10.96 4.19
CA PRO A 332 17.19 10.15 3.87
C PRO A 332 16.90 8.97 2.95
N ILE A 333 15.67 8.45 2.97
CA ILE A 333 15.20 7.34 2.14
C ILE A 333 14.34 7.81 0.96
N LEU A 334 14.49 9.07 0.54
CA LEU A 334 13.62 9.72 -0.44
C LEU A 334 13.46 8.94 -1.75
N ASP A 335 14.53 8.30 -2.21
CA ASP A 335 14.60 7.56 -3.47
C ASP A 335 14.28 6.06 -3.31
N TRP A 336 13.90 5.59 -2.12
CA TRP A 336 13.56 4.19 -1.86
C TRP A 336 12.14 3.85 -2.34
N ASN A 337 11.98 2.69 -2.95
CA ASN A 337 10.68 2.05 -3.20
C ASN A 337 10.23 1.28 -1.94
N ALA A 338 8.93 1.00 -1.78
CA ALA A 338 8.43 0.22 -0.65
C ALA A 338 9.09 -1.17 -0.56
N ILE A 339 9.43 -1.79 -1.69
CA ILE A 339 10.13 -3.07 -1.72
C ILE A 339 11.55 -2.96 -1.17
N ASP A 340 12.20 -1.80 -1.34
CA ASP A 340 13.54 -1.56 -0.79
C ASP A 340 13.48 -1.44 0.73
N VAL A 341 12.49 -0.69 1.23
CA VAL A 341 12.25 -0.53 2.67
C VAL A 341 11.95 -1.88 3.32
N TRP A 342 11.07 -2.67 2.71
CA TRP A 342 10.76 -4.01 3.21
C TRP A 342 11.94 -4.98 3.09
N SER A 343 12.71 -4.92 2.01
CA SER A 343 13.89 -5.78 1.87
C SER A 343 14.90 -5.50 2.98
N TYR A 344 15.15 -4.23 3.29
CA TYR A 344 16.02 -3.86 4.40
C TYR A 344 15.46 -4.31 5.76
N ILE A 345 14.15 -4.13 6.00
CA ILE A 345 13.51 -4.62 7.22
C ILE A 345 13.69 -6.13 7.40
N LEU A 346 13.52 -6.91 6.34
CA LEU A 346 13.64 -8.37 6.41
C LEU A 346 15.10 -8.82 6.53
N LEU A 347 16.02 -8.20 5.78
CA LEU A 347 17.46 -8.52 5.81
C LEU A 347 18.09 -8.25 7.18
N GLU A 348 17.68 -7.17 7.85
CA GLU A 348 18.19 -6.76 9.16
C GLU A 348 17.28 -7.19 10.32
N GLU A 349 16.25 -8.01 10.04
CA GLU A 349 15.27 -8.49 11.01
C GLU A 349 14.66 -7.37 11.88
N ILE A 350 14.42 -6.20 11.28
CA ILE A 350 13.91 -5.03 11.98
C ILE A 350 12.48 -5.28 12.43
N LEU A 351 12.19 -5.01 13.71
CA LEU A 351 10.84 -5.02 14.24
C LEU A 351 9.96 -4.05 13.44
N TYR A 352 8.86 -4.55 12.88
CA TYR A 352 7.89 -3.74 12.16
C TYR A 352 6.48 -3.82 12.77
N ASN A 353 5.64 -2.85 12.43
CA ASN A 353 4.31 -2.74 13.01
C ASN A 353 3.41 -3.92 12.57
N PRO A 354 2.82 -4.69 13.49
CA PRO A 354 2.05 -5.89 13.16
C PRO A 354 0.80 -5.60 12.32
N LEU A 355 0.34 -4.35 12.24
CA LEU A 355 -0.78 -3.96 11.37
C LEU A 355 -0.49 -4.20 9.89
N TYR A 356 0.78 -4.22 9.46
CA TYR A 356 1.13 -4.57 8.09
C TYR A 356 0.70 -6.00 7.74
N ASP A 357 0.89 -6.94 8.67
CA ASP A 357 0.42 -8.33 8.51
C ASP A 357 -1.10 -8.45 8.58
N LYS A 358 -1.77 -7.49 9.25
CA LYS A 358 -3.23 -7.48 9.46
C LYS A 358 -4.03 -6.80 8.34
N GLY A 359 -3.37 -6.36 7.27
CA GLY A 359 -4.01 -5.82 6.08
C GLY A 359 -3.99 -4.30 5.94
N PHE A 360 -3.12 -3.59 6.67
CA PHE A 360 -2.91 -2.15 6.51
C PHE A 360 -1.64 -1.85 5.72
N GLU A 361 -1.74 -1.04 4.67
CA GLU A 361 -0.57 -0.57 3.91
C GLU A 361 0.03 0.69 4.49
N ARG A 362 -0.79 1.47 5.19
CA ARG A 362 -0.40 2.73 5.79
C ARG A 362 -0.80 2.74 7.25
N ILE A 363 0.20 2.92 8.12
CA ILE A 363 -0.03 3.13 9.54
C ILE A 363 -0.32 4.61 9.77
N GLY A 364 -1.43 4.89 10.44
CA GLY A 364 -1.91 6.23 10.75
C GLY A 364 -3.16 6.16 11.63
N CYS A 365 -3.99 7.19 11.55
CA CYS A 365 -5.23 7.29 12.33
C CYS A 365 -6.31 6.32 11.79
N TYR A 366 -7.05 5.63 12.67
CA TYR A 366 -8.05 4.62 12.25
C TYR A 366 -9.24 5.19 11.46
N LEU A 367 -9.53 6.49 11.64
CA LEU A 367 -10.62 7.20 10.95
C LEU A 367 -10.12 8.14 9.84
N CYS A 368 -8.88 7.96 9.36
CA CYS A 368 -8.29 8.89 8.41
C CYS A 368 -9.03 8.87 7.05
N PRO A 369 -9.53 10.01 6.54
CA PRO A 369 -10.20 10.04 5.23
C PRO A 369 -9.24 9.72 4.07
N ALA A 370 -7.94 9.81 4.29
CA ALA A 370 -6.91 9.48 3.30
C ALA A 370 -6.48 7.99 3.32
N ALA A 371 -7.05 7.16 4.19
CA ALA A 371 -6.87 5.71 4.16
C ALA A 371 -7.67 5.07 3.02
N LEU A 372 -7.30 3.85 2.65
CA LEU A 372 -8.11 3.04 1.74
C LEU A 372 -9.44 2.69 2.40
N ASN A 373 -10.49 2.50 1.60
CA ASN A 373 -11.80 2.06 2.07
C ASN A 373 -11.75 0.63 2.59
N SER A 374 -10.98 -0.23 1.91
CA SER A 374 -10.64 -1.58 2.39
C SER A 374 -10.02 -1.55 3.79
N GLU A 375 -9.09 -0.62 4.06
CA GLU A 375 -8.52 -0.42 5.40
C GLU A 375 -9.56 0.10 6.40
N PHE A 376 -10.44 1.03 5.99
CA PHE A 376 -11.54 1.51 6.84
C PHE A 376 -12.49 0.37 7.25
N LEU A 377 -12.87 -0.49 6.31
CA LEU A 377 -13.68 -1.67 6.59
C LEU A 377 -12.92 -2.70 7.41
N ARG A 378 -11.59 -2.79 7.26
CA ARG A 378 -10.75 -3.63 8.11
C ARG A 378 -10.78 -3.19 9.59
N VAL A 379 -10.99 -1.90 9.87
CA VAL A 379 -11.20 -1.40 11.24
C VAL A 379 -12.46 -2.00 11.87
N ARG A 380 -13.54 -2.20 11.10
CA ARG A 380 -14.76 -2.86 11.60
C ARG A 380 -14.46 -4.25 12.14
N ASP A 381 -13.66 -5.01 11.40
CA ASP A 381 -13.41 -6.42 11.71
C ASP A 381 -12.42 -6.58 12.87
N LEU A 382 -11.44 -5.68 12.99
CA LEU A 382 -10.36 -5.79 13.99
C LEU A 382 -10.56 -4.93 15.24
N TYR A 383 -11.30 -3.82 15.12
CA TYR A 383 -11.46 -2.80 16.16
C TYR A 383 -12.92 -2.29 16.20
N PRO A 384 -13.89 -3.15 16.55
CA PRO A 384 -15.31 -2.82 16.47
C PRO A 384 -15.70 -1.59 17.32
N ASP A 385 -15.00 -1.31 18.42
CA ASP A 385 -15.26 -0.14 19.26
C ASP A 385 -14.83 1.18 18.59
N LEU A 386 -13.64 1.18 17.95
CA LEU A 386 -13.14 2.34 17.19
C LEU A 386 -14.05 2.60 15.98
N TRP A 387 -14.45 1.53 15.30
CA TRP A 387 -15.41 1.57 14.21
C TRP A 387 -16.73 2.18 14.67
N SER A 388 -17.34 1.62 15.72
CA SER A 388 -18.65 2.03 16.22
C SER A 388 -18.65 3.48 16.67
N ARG A 389 -17.60 3.93 17.37
CA ARG A 389 -17.46 5.34 17.78
C ARG A 389 -17.50 6.28 16.59
N TRP A 390 -16.76 5.98 15.52
CA TRP A 390 -16.71 6.84 14.35
C TRP A 390 -17.99 6.75 13.51
N VAL A 391 -18.50 5.55 13.25
CA VAL A 391 -19.71 5.34 12.45
C VAL A 391 -20.94 5.94 13.10
N ASN A 392 -21.07 5.87 14.43
CA ASN A 392 -22.16 6.53 15.15
C ASN A 392 -22.17 8.05 14.94
N TYR A 393 -21.00 8.67 14.83
CA TYR A 393 -20.92 10.09 14.47
C TYR A 393 -21.31 10.32 13.01
N LEU A 394 -20.78 9.52 12.08
CA LEU A 394 -21.06 9.64 10.64
C LEU A 394 -22.55 9.44 10.29
N ARG A 395 -23.26 8.57 11.01
CA ARG A 395 -24.69 8.28 10.80
C ARG A 395 -25.61 9.48 10.99
N LYS A 396 -25.13 10.55 11.60
CA LYS A 396 -25.85 11.84 11.67
C LYS A 396 -25.96 12.53 10.31
N TYR A 397 -25.09 12.19 9.36
CA TYR A 397 -24.94 12.90 8.07
C TYR A 397 -25.01 11.99 6.84
N TYR A 398 -24.75 10.69 7.01
CA TYR A 398 -24.65 9.74 5.90
C TYR A 398 -25.44 8.47 6.20
N THR A 399 -26.01 7.87 5.16
CA THR A 399 -26.60 6.53 5.27
C THR A 399 -25.52 5.46 5.47
N MET A 400 -25.90 4.27 5.94
CA MET A 400 -24.93 3.19 6.16
C MET A 400 -24.23 2.78 4.85
N GLU A 401 -24.95 2.72 3.73
CA GLU A 401 -24.34 2.44 2.42
C GLU A 401 -23.32 3.50 2.01
N GLU A 402 -23.61 4.78 2.21
CA GLU A 402 -22.65 5.84 1.90
C GLU A 402 -21.42 5.79 2.81
N ILE A 403 -21.60 5.39 4.08
CA ILE A 403 -20.51 5.16 5.03
C ILE A 403 -19.62 4.02 4.59
N LEU A 404 -20.20 2.86 4.25
CA LEU A 404 -19.46 1.66 3.83
C LEU A 404 -18.65 1.90 2.55
N ARG A 405 -19.10 2.79 1.67
CA ARG A 405 -18.42 3.15 0.40
C ARG A 405 -17.46 4.34 0.60
N GLY A 406 -17.44 4.89 1.80
CA GLY A 406 -16.54 5.93 2.23
C GLY A 406 -16.81 7.29 1.60
N PHE A 407 -18.05 7.60 1.21
CA PHE A 407 -18.40 8.87 0.57
C PHE A 407 -18.18 10.09 1.47
N TRP A 408 -18.26 9.91 2.79
CA TRP A 408 -17.92 10.92 3.79
C TRP A 408 -16.48 11.45 3.70
N ARG A 409 -15.58 10.76 2.99
CA ARG A 409 -14.17 11.14 2.83
C ARG A 409 -13.99 12.32 1.86
N TRP A 410 -15.05 12.84 1.25
CA TRP A 410 -14.97 13.96 0.33
C TRP A 410 -16.07 14.98 0.62
N ARG A 411 -15.71 16.26 0.50
CA ARG A 411 -16.70 17.34 0.57
C ARG A 411 -17.55 17.41 -0.71
N VAL A 412 -16.90 17.16 -1.84
CA VAL A 412 -17.52 16.96 -3.17
C VAL A 412 -16.94 15.68 -3.76
N LEU A 413 -17.80 14.75 -4.17
CA LEU A 413 -17.37 13.47 -4.72
C LEU A 413 -16.58 13.69 -6.02
N PRO A 414 -15.41 13.05 -6.20
CA PRO A 414 -14.72 13.08 -7.49
C PRO A 414 -15.52 12.27 -8.52
N PRO A 415 -15.33 12.51 -9.84
CA PRO A 415 -16.15 11.92 -10.90
C PRO A 415 -16.31 10.39 -10.80
N LYS A 416 -15.23 9.66 -10.48
CA LYS A 416 -15.27 8.20 -10.30
C LYS A 416 -16.17 7.74 -9.15
N MET A 417 -16.25 8.51 -8.08
CA MET A 417 -17.12 8.18 -6.94
C MET A 417 -18.57 8.60 -7.21
N GLU A 418 -18.81 9.62 -8.04
CA GLU A 418 -20.14 9.92 -8.54
C GLU A 418 -20.66 8.82 -9.48
N GLU A 419 -19.81 8.30 -10.36
CA GLU A 419 -20.11 7.14 -11.20
C GLU A 419 -20.44 5.90 -10.36
N LEU A 420 -19.65 5.63 -9.31
CA LEU A 420 -19.95 4.56 -8.35
C LEU A 420 -21.31 4.79 -7.68
N LYS A 421 -21.59 6.01 -7.20
CA LYS A 421 -22.87 6.35 -6.57
C LYS A 421 -24.05 6.12 -7.53
N LYS A 422 -23.92 6.54 -8.80
CA LYS A 422 -24.92 6.27 -9.85
C LYS A 422 -25.10 4.78 -10.13
N CYS A 423 -24.00 4.03 -10.18
CA CYS A 423 -24.05 2.58 -10.39
C CYS A 423 -24.83 1.89 -9.28
N LEU A 424 -24.61 2.27 -8.01
CA LEU A 424 -25.33 1.71 -6.88
C LEU A 424 -26.83 2.02 -6.93
N TYR A 425 -27.22 3.25 -7.31
CA TYR A 425 -28.64 3.59 -7.50
C TYR A 425 -29.30 2.74 -8.60
N ASN A 426 -28.64 2.57 -9.75
CA ASN A 426 -29.19 1.78 -10.84
C ASN A 426 -29.24 0.28 -10.54
N CYS A 427 -28.30 -0.24 -9.74
CA CYS A 427 -28.34 -1.62 -9.26
C CYS A 427 -29.53 -1.88 -8.34
N ASN A 428 -29.84 -0.93 -7.45
CA ASN A 428 -30.97 -1.07 -6.52
C ASN A 428 -32.33 -0.95 -7.24
N ASN A 429 -32.44 -0.08 -8.25
CA ASN A 429 -33.70 0.10 -9.01
C ASN A 429 -33.98 -1.01 -10.04
N ASN A 430 -33.04 -1.91 -10.30
CA ASN A 430 -33.25 -3.09 -11.15
C ASN A 430 -33.63 -4.34 -10.35
N LEU A 431 -33.76 -4.22 -9.03
CA LEU A 431 -34.18 -5.27 -8.10
C LEU A 431 -35.60 -5.04 -7.54
N GLU A 432 -36.22 -3.91 -7.87
CA GLU A 432 -37.66 -3.61 -7.72
C GLU A 432 -38.36 -3.80 -9.06
#